data_AF-A0A950SSY7-F1
#
_entry.id   AF-A0A950SSY7-F1
#
_cell.length_a   1.000
_cell.length_b   1.000
_cell.length_c   1.000
_cell.angle_alpha   90.00
_cell.angle_beta   90.00
_cell.angle_gamma   90.00
#
_symmetry.space_group_name_H-M   'P 1'
#
loop_
_entity.id
_entity.type
_entity.pdbx_description
1 polymer ?
#
loop_
_entity_poly.entity_id
_entity_poly.type
_entity_poly.pdbx_seq_one_letter_code
_entity_poly.pdbx_strand_id
1 'polypeptide(L)'
;MSALTLLAACTVGPDYQRPSAPVPVQYKEAGWKVGEPLDAIDRGAWWSIYKDPVLDDLEKQIDISNQNLKAAEAAFREAEFIVAQARAGFFPTVDLNAGAQRSRTGGGSSSSTGFGRSGFVASSFSTSASASWTPDLWGKVRRTVEGDVANAQASAGDLASARLSAQGALASDYLQLRMTDELKRLFEAAAGYYAESLRITRNQYQSGTTDQSAVSQAEAQLEATQAQAIATGVTRAQLEHAIAVLIGKPPAEFSIPPTEARIAVPVIPAEMPSALLERRPDIAASERLMAASNAQIG
;
A
#
# COMPACT_ATOMS: atom_id res chain seq x y z
N MET A 1 -59.84 -15.14 -19.40
CA MET A 1 -59.03 -13.91 -19.45
C MET A 1 -57.91 -14.07 -18.45
N SER A 2 -56.73 -14.50 -18.90
CA SER A 2 -55.56 -14.66 -18.03
C SER A 2 -54.88 -13.29 -17.89
N ALA A 3 -54.92 -12.73 -16.68
CA ALA A 3 -54.21 -11.51 -16.35
C ALA A 3 -52.71 -11.84 -16.19
N LEU A 4 -51.90 -11.35 -17.11
CA LEU A 4 -50.45 -11.42 -17.07
C LEU A 4 -49.96 -10.31 -16.12
N THR A 5 -49.79 -10.63 -14.84
CA THR A 5 -49.21 -9.72 -13.85
C THR A 5 -47.69 -9.63 -14.09
N LEU A 6 -47.25 -8.50 -14.66
CA LEU A 6 -45.84 -8.10 -14.71
C LEU A 6 -45.36 -7.86 -13.27
N LEU A 7 -44.69 -8.84 -12.66
CA LEU A 7 -43.95 -8.62 -11.41
C LEU A 7 -42.74 -7.73 -11.73
N ALA A 8 -42.84 -6.45 -11.41
CA ALA A 8 -41.68 -5.56 -11.35
C ALA A 8 -40.77 -6.05 -10.21
N ALA A 9 -39.65 -6.69 -10.56
CA ALA A 9 -38.60 -7.06 -9.61
C ALA A 9 -37.85 -5.79 -9.18
N CYS A 10 -38.39 -5.12 -8.15
CA CYS A 10 -37.78 -3.93 -7.55
C CYS A 10 -36.63 -4.35 -6.63
N THR A 11 -35.46 -3.74 -6.81
CA THR A 11 -34.35 -3.83 -5.85
C THR A 11 -34.75 -3.12 -4.56
N VAL A 12 -34.63 -3.81 -3.43
CA VAL A 12 -34.92 -3.23 -2.10
C VAL A 12 -33.68 -2.47 -1.58
N GLY A 13 -33.90 -1.42 -0.79
CA GLY A 13 -32.84 -0.61 -0.16
C GLY A 13 -32.59 0.75 -0.83
N PRO A 14 -31.99 1.72 -0.09
CA PRO A 14 -31.73 3.07 -0.59
C PRO A 14 -30.59 3.08 -1.61
N ASP A 15 -30.73 3.91 -2.65
CA ASP A 15 -29.63 4.15 -3.60
C ASP A 15 -28.54 5.01 -2.96
N TYR A 16 -27.29 4.75 -3.34
CA TYR A 16 -26.15 5.49 -2.82
C TYR A 16 -26.24 6.97 -3.23
N GLN A 17 -26.17 7.85 -2.24
CA GLN A 17 -26.04 9.30 -2.44
C GLN A 17 -24.70 9.76 -1.87
N ARG A 18 -23.89 10.41 -2.72
CA ARG A 18 -22.59 10.95 -2.32
C ARG A 18 -22.77 11.97 -1.19
N PRO A 19 -22.05 11.86 -0.06
CA PRO A 19 -22.11 12.84 1.01
C PRO A 19 -21.56 14.20 0.55
N SER A 20 -22.18 15.28 1.02
CA SER A 20 -21.57 16.60 0.93
C SER A 20 -20.42 16.70 1.95
N ALA A 21 -19.17 16.72 1.49
CA ALA A 21 -18.04 17.00 2.36
C ALA A 21 -18.01 18.49 2.74
N PRO A 22 -17.86 18.87 4.03
CA PRO A 22 -17.59 20.24 4.42
C PRO A 22 -16.14 20.59 4.02
N VAL A 23 -15.94 20.92 2.75
CA VAL A 23 -14.67 21.43 2.25
C VAL A 23 -14.55 22.92 2.60
N PRO A 24 -13.48 23.35 3.31
CA PRO A 24 -13.21 24.77 3.45
C PRO A 24 -13.09 25.37 2.05
N VAL A 25 -13.74 26.52 1.86
CA VAL A 25 -13.97 27.10 0.54
C VAL A 25 -12.66 27.38 -0.22
N GLN A 26 -11.55 27.56 0.50
CA GLN A 26 -10.23 27.95 0.00
C GLN A 26 -9.13 27.47 0.96
N TYR A 27 -7.96 27.09 0.43
CA TYR A 27 -6.71 27.30 1.16
C TYR A 27 -6.46 28.82 1.15
N LYS A 28 -5.74 29.36 2.13
CA LYS A 28 -5.38 30.79 2.16
C LYS A 28 -4.78 31.33 0.85
N GLU A 29 -4.29 30.44 -0.01
CA GLU A 29 -3.47 30.70 -1.19
C GLU A 29 -4.19 30.45 -2.55
N ALA A 30 -5.48 30.08 -2.65
CA ALA A 30 -6.10 29.68 -3.93
C ALA A 30 -7.63 29.95 -4.13
N GLY A 31 -8.08 30.04 -5.39
CA GLY A 31 -9.48 30.27 -5.83
C GLY A 31 -10.40 29.04 -5.87
N TRP A 32 -11.66 29.20 -6.32
CA TRP A 32 -12.73 28.17 -6.27
C TRP A 32 -13.12 27.59 -7.64
N LYS A 33 -13.39 26.26 -7.70
CA LYS A 33 -14.09 25.56 -8.79
C LYS A 33 -15.04 24.49 -8.25
N VAL A 34 -16.04 24.12 -9.06
CA VAL A 34 -16.88 22.92 -8.84
C VAL A 34 -16.05 21.65 -9.09
N GLY A 35 -16.28 20.64 -8.25
CA GLY A 35 -15.47 19.42 -8.24
C GLY A 35 -15.91 18.34 -9.21
N GLU A 36 -14.96 17.72 -9.91
CA GLU A 36 -15.18 16.61 -10.84
C GLU A 36 -14.18 15.46 -10.53
N PRO A 37 -14.62 14.21 -10.35
CA PRO A 37 -13.72 13.10 -10.02
C PRO A 37 -12.68 12.83 -11.13
N LEU A 38 -11.39 12.82 -10.78
CA LEU A 38 -10.26 12.61 -11.70
C LEU A 38 -9.25 11.56 -11.16
N ASP A 39 -9.67 10.77 -10.18
CA ASP A 39 -8.92 9.71 -9.50
C ASP A 39 -8.54 8.53 -10.42
N ALA A 40 -9.30 8.32 -11.50
CA ALA A 40 -9.02 7.30 -12.52
C ALA A 40 -7.87 7.66 -13.48
N ILE A 41 -7.35 8.89 -13.44
CA ILE A 41 -6.27 9.34 -14.32
C ILE A 41 -4.91 9.07 -13.68
N ASP A 42 -4.03 8.39 -14.43
CA ASP A 42 -2.65 8.17 -14.02
C ASP A 42 -1.96 9.49 -13.68
N ARG A 43 -1.37 9.57 -12.49
CA ARG A 43 -0.72 10.77 -11.96
C ARG A 43 0.59 11.06 -12.69
N GLY A 44 1.08 10.09 -13.47
CA GLY A 44 2.32 10.19 -14.22
C GLY A 44 3.55 10.29 -13.32
N ALA A 45 4.70 10.54 -13.93
CA ALA A 45 5.98 10.66 -13.26
C ALA A 45 6.15 12.03 -12.58
N TRP A 46 5.38 12.28 -11.50
CA TRP A 46 5.38 13.57 -10.78
C TRP A 46 6.78 13.98 -10.30
N TRP A 47 7.65 13.00 -9.98
CA TRP A 47 9.05 13.20 -9.59
C TRP A 47 9.92 13.77 -10.73
N SER A 48 9.48 13.72 -11.98
CA SER A 48 10.21 14.27 -13.14
C SER A 48 10.49 15.77 -13.01
N ILE A 49 9.75 16.47 -12.14
CA ILE A 49 9.96 17.87 -11.81
C ILE A 49 11.36 18.15 -11.24
N TYR A 50 11.98 17.17 -10.59
CA TYR A 50 13.36 17.26 -10.06
C TYR A 50 14.43 17.12 -11.16
N LYS A 51 14.06 16.63 -12.35
CA LYS A 51 14.96 16.43 -13.51
C LYS A 51 16.21 15.62 -13.18
N ASP A 52 16.09 14.66 -12.28
CA ASP A 52 17.18 13.77 -11.89
C ASP A 52 16.96 12.38 -12.54
N PRO A 53 17.86 11.94 -13.45
CA PRO A 53 17.70 10.67 -14.15
C PRO A 53 17.89 9.45 -13.24
N VAL A 54 18.65 9.58 -12.14
CA VAL A 54 18.82 8.49 -11.18
C VAL A 54 17.55 8.30 -10.38
N LEU A 55 16.93 9.40 -9.94
CA LEU A 55 15.62 9.33 -9.27
C LEU A 55 14.57 8.71 -10.19
N ASP A 56 14.52 9.13 -11.46
CA ASP A 56 13.54 8.62 -12.42
C ASP A 56 13.70 7.11 -12.68
N ASP A 57 14.93 6.59 -12.76
CA ASP A 57 15.17 5.15 -12.91
C ASP A 57 14.79 4.35 -11.66
N LEU A 58 15.04 4.90 -10.47
CA LEU A 58 14.67 4.26 -9.20
C LEU A 58 13.14 4.19 -9.01
N GLU A 59 12.43 5.27 -9.32
CA GLU A 59 10.97 5.35 -9.22
C GLU A 59 10.29 4.32 -10.15
N LYS A 60 10.81 4.13 -11.37
CA LYS A 60 10.32 3.11 -12.30
C LYS A 60 10.49 1.69 -11.78
N GLN A 61 11.48 1.42 -10.92
CA GLN A 61 11.69 0.10 -10.35
C GLN A 61 10.66 -0.25 -9.26
N ILE A 62 10.01 0.74 -8.62
CA ILE A 62 8.97 0.50 -7.61
C ILE A 62 7.84 -0.35 -8.20
N ASP A 63 7.34 0.03 -9.37
CA ASP A 63 6.19 -0.63 -10.01
C ASP A 63 6.46 -2.10 -10.36
N ILE A 64 7.73 -2.48 -10.49
CA ILE A 64 8.16 -3.82 -10.92
C ILE A 64 8.49 -4.70 -9.70
N SER A 65 9.16 -4.13 -8.70
CA SER A 65 9.90 -4.92 -7.70
C SER A 65 9.43 -4.74 -6.27
N ASN A 66 8.64 -3.70 -5.98
CA ASN A 66 8.17 -3.42 -4.62
C ASN A 66 7.19 -4.50 -4.14
N GLN A 67 7.51 -5.17 -3.02
CA GLN A 67 6.71 -6.29 -2.51
C GLN A 67 5.39 -5.84 -1.87
N ASN A 68 5.35 -4.65 -1.25
CA ASN A 68 4.12 -4.09 -0.70
C ASN A 68 3.14 -3.75 -1.83
N LEU A 69 3.65 -3.25 -2.95
CA LEU A 69 2.83 -2.99 -4.14
C LEU A 69 2.30 -4.29 -4.76
N LYS A 70 3.11 -5.35 -4.83
CA LYS A 70 2.64 -6.69 -5.25
C LYS A 70 1.57 -7.25 -4.34
N ALA A 71 1.68 -7.04 -3.02
CA ALA A 71 0.65 -7.45 -2.08
C ALA A 71 -0.67 -6.68 -2.30
N ALA A 72 -0.59 -5.36 -2.54
CA ALA A 72 -1.76 -4.54 -2.84
C ALA A 72 -2.41 -4.92 -4.17
N GLU A 73 -1.63 -5.26 -5.20
CA GLU A 73 -2.14 -5.76 -6.49
C GLU A 73 -2.85 -7.11 -6.32
N ALA A 74 -2.27 -8.02 -5.53
CA ALA A 74 -2.87 -9.31 -5.24
C ALA A 74 -4.22 -9.16 -4.50
N ALA A 75 -4.31 -8.22 -3.55
CA ALA A 75 -5.56 -7.90 -2.85
C ALA A 75 -6.62 -7.32 -3.79
N PHE A 76 -6.23 -6.44 -4.72
CA PHE A 76 -7.14 -5.94 -5.74
C PHE A 76 -7.68 -7.07 -6.63
N ARG A 77 -6.79 -7.95 -7.09
CA ARG A 77 -7.18 -9.12 -7.90
C ARG A 77 -8.09 -10.08 -7.14
N GLU A 78 -7.85 -10.29 -5.85
CA GLU A 78 -8.75 -11.05 -4.97
C GLU A 78 -10.16 -10.43 -4.94
N ALA A 79 -10.25 -9.11 -4.79
CA ALA A 79 -11.53 -8.41 -4.81
C ALA A 79 -12.27 -8.58 -6.15
N GLU A 80 -11.57 -8.58 -7.29
CA GLU A 80 -12.17 -8.89 -8.60
C GLU A 80 -12.74 -10.31 -8.67
N PHE A 81 -12.06 -11.29 -8.07
CA PHE A 81 -12.58 -12.66 -8.00
C PHE A 81 -13.78 -12.79 -7.07
N ILE A 82 -13.84 -12.03 -5.98
CA ILE A 82 -15.02 -11.95 -5.11
C ILE A 82 -16.22 -11.39 -5.91
N VAL A 83 -16.03 -10.35 -6.72
CA VAL A 83 -17.07 -9.84 -7.63
C VAL A 83 -17.54 -10.93 -8.60
N ALA A 84 -16.61 -11.68 -9.19
CA ALA A 84 -16.95 -12.78 -10.10
C ALA A 84 -17.74 -13.89 -9.39
N GLN A 85 -17.36 -14.24 -8.17
CA GLN A 85 -18.08 -15.20 -7.33
C GLN A 85 -19.48 -14.71 -6.98
N ALA A 86 -19.66 -13.44 -6.63
CA ALA A 86 -20.97 -12.86 -6.34
C ALA A 86 -21.89 -12.89 -7.57
N ARG A 87 -21.34 -12.61 -8.76
CA ARG A 87 -22.07 -12.72 -10.03
C ARG A 87 -22.52 -14.15 -10.35
N ALA A 88 -21.81 -15.17 -9.86
CA ALA A 88 -22.26 -16.56 -10.01
C ALA A 88 -23.63 -16.80 -9.35
N GLY A 89 -24.00 -16.00 -8.34
CA GLY A 89 -25.32 -16.03 -7.70
C GLY A 89 -26.49 -15.72 -8.64
N PHE A 90 -26.25 -15.15 -9.82
CA PHE A 90 -27.29 -14.98 -10.84
C PHE A 90 -27.66 -16.29 -11.55
N PHE A 91 -26.83 -17.32 -11.42
CA PHE A 91 -26.96 -18.57 -12.16
C PHE A 91 -27.30 -19.75 -11.22
N PRO A 92 -27.92 -20.83 -11.74
CA PRO A 92 -28.12 -22.05 -10.98
C PRO A 92 -26.78 -22.68 -10.60
N THR A 93 -26.67 -23.18 -9.37
CA THR A 93 -25.58 -24.07 -8.97
C THR A 93 -25.99 -25.51 -9.24
N VAL A 94 -25.05 -26.32 -9.72
CA VAL A 94 -25.24 -27.75 -9.97
C VAL A 94 -24.19 -28.52 -9.19
N ASP A 95 -24.65 -29.40 -8.32
CA ASP A 95 -23.81 -30.21 -7.46
C ASP A 95 -23.98 -31.69 -7.82
N LEU A 96 -22.86 -32.38 -7.97
CA LEU A 96 -22.81 -33.83 -8.14
C LEU A 96 -22.13 -34.43 -6.92
N ASN A 97 -22.87 -35.27 -6.19
CA ASN A 97 -22.42 -35.92 -4.98
C ASN A 97 -22.37 -37.43 -5.21
N ALA A 98 -21.27 -38.06 -4.80
CA ALA A 98 -21.14 -39.51 -4.76
C ALA A 98 -20.58 -39.91 -3.39
N GLY A 99 -21.21 -40.87 -2.73
CA GLY A 99 -20.87 -41.29 -1.38
C GLY A 99 -20.85 -42.80 -1.25
N ALA A 100 -19.97 -43.30 -0.39
CA ALA A 100 -19.95 -44.68 0.06
C ALA A 100 -19.97 -44.68 1.59
N GLN A 101 -20.90 -45.41 2.18
CA GLN A 101 -21.02 -45.52 3.63
C GLN A 101 -21.01 -46.99 4.01
N ARG A 102 -20.21 -47.35 5.01
CA ARG A 102 -20.15 -48.71 5.55
C ARG A 102 -20.45 -48.65 7.03
N SER A 103 -21.60 -49.19 7.42
CA SER A 103 -22.02 -49.22 8.81
C SER A 103 -22.03 -50.66 9.32
N ARG A 104 -21.64 -50.82 10.58
CA ARG A 104 -21.76 -52.08 11.31
C ARG A 104 -22.73 -51.85 12.46
N THR A 105 -23.82 -52.59 12.47
CA THR A 105 -24.73 -52.61 13.62
C THR A 105 -24.23 -53.67 14.59
N GLY A 106 -23.85 -53.26 15.80
CA GLY A 106 -23.43 -54.19 16.86
C GLY A 106 -24.60 -55.06 17.33
N GLY A 107 -24.36 -56.36 17.50
CA GLY A 107 -25.32 -57.29 18.10
C GLY A 107 -25.30 -57.22 19.63
N GLY A 108 -25.65 -56.07 20.21
CA GLY A 108 -25.80 -55.92 21.65
C GLY A 108 -27.23 -56.25 22.08
N SER A 109 -27.42 -57.37 22.78
CA SER A 109 -28.72 -57.72 23.37
C SER A 109 -28.95 -56.91 24.63
N SER A 110 -30.01 -56.09 24.65
CA SER A 110 -30.57 -55.55 25.91
C SER A 110 -31.81 -56.33 26.38
N SER A 111 -32.22 -57.40 25.68
CA SER A 111 -33.31 -58.28 26.11
C SER A 111 -32.79 -59.63 26.61
N SER A 112 -33.36 -60.07 27.73
CA SER A 112 -33.10 -61.36 28.40
C SER A 112 -33.75 -62.56 27.71
N THR A 113 -34.29 -62.39 26.50
CA THR A 113 -35.06 -63.42 25.78
C THR A 113 -34.27 -63.94 24.58
N GLY A 114 -33.27 -64.78 24.87
CA GLY A 114 -32.91 -65.99 24.11
C GLY A 114 -32.50 -65.96 22.63
N PHE A 115 -32.64 -64.87 21.87
CA PHE A 115 -32.29 -64.84 20.44
C PHE A 115 -31.27 -63.75 20.15
N GLY A 116 -29.98 -64.10 20.23
CA GLY A 116 -28.88 -63.19 19.91
C GLY A 116 -28.94 -62.74 18.46
N ARG A 117 -29.14 -61.44 18.22
CA ARG A 117 -29.01 -60.85 16.87
C ARG A 117 -27.53 -60.74 16.52
N SER A 118 -27.07 -61.53 15.55
CA SER A 118 -25.75 -61.34 14.95
C SER A 118 -25.67 -59.95 14.33
N GLY A 119 -24.65 -59.17 14.71
CA GLY A 119 -24.41 -57.86 14.11
C GLY A 119 -24.06 -58.02 12.63
N PHE A 120 -24.66 -57.22 11.75
CA PHE A 120 -24.39 -57.25 10.32
C PHE A 120 -23.63 -56.00 9.89
N VAL A 121 -22.85 -56.15 8.82
CA VAL A 121 -22.13 -55.05 8.16
C VAL A 121 -22.87 -54.76 6.87
N ALA A 122 -23.31 -53.52 6.70
CA ALA A 122 -23.93 -53.04 5.48
C ALA A 122 -23.02 -52.03 4.79
N SER A 123 -22.96 -52.07 3.47
CA SER A 123 -22.30 -51.05 2.65
C SER A 123 -23.35 -50.46 1.72
N SER A 124 -23.46 -49.14 1.68
CA SER A 124 -24.33 -48.41 0.77
C SER A 124 -23.52 -47.44 -0.07
N PHE A 125 -23.88 -47.34 -1.34
CA PHE A 125 -23.32 -46.39 -2.29
C PHE A 125 -24.45 -45.49 -2.77
N SER A 126 -24.23 -44.20 -2.84
CA SER A 126 -25.20 -43.23 -3.33
C SER A 126 -24.55 -42.29 -4.34
N THR A 127 -25.33 -41.88 -5.33
CA THR A 127 -24.97 -40.82 -6.27
C THR A 127 -26.19 -39.93 -6.43
N SER A 128 -26.03 -38.63 -6.27
CA SER A 128 -27.10 -37.65 -6.42
C SER A 128 -26.59 -36.43 -7.17
N ALA A 129 -27.42 -35.90 -8.06
CA ALA A 129 -27.22 -34.59 -8.66
C ALA A 129 -28.32 -33.66 -8.17
N SER A 130 -27.96 -32.45 -7.76
CA SER A 130 -28.91 -31.41 -7.36
C SER A 130 -28.60 -30.12 -8.10
N ALA A 131 -29.65 -29.38 -8.46
CA ALA A 131 -29.52 -28.02 -8.93
C ALA A 131 -30.30 -27.09 -8.00
N SER A 132 -29.71 -25.98 -7.60
CA SER A 132 -30.38 -24.97 -6.80
C SER A 132 -30.26 -23.60 -7.45
N TRP A 133 -31.37 -22.86 -7.48
CA TRP A 133 -31.40 -21.50 -8.00
C TRP A 133 -32.47 -20.70 -7.29
N THR A 134 -32.10 -19.50 -6.87
CA THR A 134 -33.03 -18.54 -6.28
C THR A 134 -33.11 -17.33 -7.21
N PRO A 135 -34.22 -17.14 -7.94
CA PRO A 135 -34.39 -16.00 -8.81
C PRO A 135 -34.32 -14.68 -8.01
N ASP A 136 -33.60 -13.70 -8.52
CA ASP A 136 -33.34 -12.43 -7.83
C ASP A 136 -34.53 -11.45 -7.93
N LEU A 137 -35.66 -11.80 -7.29
CA LEU A 137 -36.88 -10.98 -7.30
C LEU A 137 -36.74 -9.70 -6.47
N TRP A 138 -36.02 -9.78 -5.36
CA TRP A 138 -35.88 -8.70 -4.37
C TRP A 138 -34.58 -7.90 -4.53
N GLY A 139 -33.71 -8.30 -5.46
CA GLY A 139 -32.44 -7.63 -5.73
C GLY A 139 -31.29 -7.99 -4.79
N LYS A 140 -31.41 -9.03 -3.97
CA LYS A 140 -30.36 -9.48 -3.05
C LYS A 140 -29.05 -9.77 -3.79
N VAL A 141 -29.11 -10.46 -4.93
CA VAL A 141 -27.90 -10.80 -5.70
C VAL A 141 -27.33 -9.53 -6.35
N ARG A 142 -28.19 -8.67 -6.93
CA ARG A 142 -27.77 -7.36 -7.45
C ARG A 142 -27.08 -6.49 -6.39
N ARG A 143 -27.65 -6.37 -5.19
CA ARG A 143 -27.08 -5.60 -4.07
C ARG A 143 -25.76 -6.18 -3.58
N THR A 144 -25.64 -7.51 -3.51
CA THR A 144 -24.37 -8.18 -3.18
C THR A 144 -23.29 -7.84 -4.21
N VAL A 145 -23.61 -7.96 -5.51
CA VAL A 145 -22.68 -7.62 -6.60
C VAL A 145 -22.33 -6.13 -6.61
N GLU A 146 -23.29 -5.25 -6.35
CA GLU A 146 -23.05 -3.81 -6.22
C GLU A 146 -22.06 -3.51 -5.09
N GLY A 147 -22.25 -4.14 -3.92
CA GLY A 147 -21.34 -4.01 -2.77
C GLY A 147 -19.94 -4.52 -3.07
N ASP A 148 -19.82 -5.69 -3.69
CA ASP A 148 -18.53 -6.28 -4.02
C ASP A 148 -17.80 -5.49 -5.11
N VAL A 149 -18.52 -4.93 -6.09
CA VAL A 149 -17.93 -4.03 -7.10
C VAL A 149 -17.40 -2.76 -6.43
N ALA A 150 -18.12 -2.20 -5.46
CA ALA A 150 -17.66 -1.05 -4.70
C ALA A 150 -16.42 -1.39 -3.85
N ASN A 151 -16.37 -2.58 -3.23
CA ASN A 151 -15.18 -3.07 -2.53
C ASN A 151 -13.96 -3.25 -3.46
N ALA A 152 -14.16 -3.79 -4.66
CA ALA A 152 -13.08 -3.91 -5.64
C ALA A 152 -12.56 -2.53 -6.10
N GLN A 153 -13.45 -1.55 -6.27
CA GLN A 153 -13.07 -0.16 -6.55
C GLN A 153 -12.31 0.49 -5.38
N ALA A 154 -12.69 0.20 -4.14
CA ALA A 154 -11.93 0.66 -2.97
C ALA A 154 -10.51 0.07 -2.96
N SER A 155 -10.38 -1.23 -3.23
CA SER A 155 -9.09 -1.92 -3.30
C SER A 155 -8.18 -1.37 -4.42
N ALA A 156 -8.76 -0.94 -5.56
CA ALA A 156 -8.02 -0.23 -6.60
C ALA A 156 -7.46 1.11 -6.09
N GLY A 157 -8.24 1.84 -5.29
CA GLY A 157 -7.80 3.07 -4.61
C GLY A 157 -6.68 2.80 -3.60
N ASP A 158 -6.77 1.73 -2.81
CA ASP A 158 -5.71 1.31 -1.89
C ASP A 158 -4.41 0.97 -2.62
N LEU A 159 -4.48 0.26 -3.75
CA LEU A 159 -3.35 -0.01 -4.62
C LEU A 159 -2.69 1.28 -5.12
N ALA A 160 -3.49 2.22 -5.62
CA ALA A 160 -3.00 3.52 -6.08
C ALA A 160 -2.39 4.36 -4.94
N SER A 161 -2.91 4.22 -3.71
CA SER A 161 -2.38 4.87 -2.51
C SER A 161 -1.06 4.27 -2.08
N ALA A 162 -0.94 2.93 -2.10
CA ALA A 162 0.28 2.21 -1.80
C ALA A 162 1.40 2.57 -2.78
N ARG A 163 1.09 2.64 -4.08
CA ARG A 163 2.04 3.12 -5.11
C ARG A 163 2.54 4.53 -4.81
N LEU A 164 1.63 5.48 -4.60
CA LEU A 164 1.98 6.87 -4.33
C LEU A 164 2.81 7.02 -3.05
N SER A 165 2.47 6.27 -2.00
CA SER A 165 3.21 6.26 -0.75
C SER A 165 4.64 5.72 -0.93
N ALA A 166 4.80 4.62 -1.67
CA ALA A 166 6.12 4.05 -1.97
C ALA A 166 6.99 5.02 -2.79
N GLN A 167 6.41 5.66 -3.81
CA GLN A 167 7.10 6.69 -4.61
C GLN A 167 7.50 7.89 -3.75
N GLY A 168 6.58 8.40 -2.91
CA GLY A 168 6.88 9.50 -1.99
C GLY A 168 7.98 9.16 -0.98
N ALA A 169 7.99 7.94 -0.45
CA ALA A 169 9.06 7.45 0.43
C ALA A 169 10.40 7.39 -0.30
N LEU A 170 10.45 6.83 -1.51
CA LEU A 170 11.68 6.74 -2.29
C LEU A 170 12.23 8.12 -2.64
N ALA A 171 11.39 9.04 -3.13
CA ALA A 171 11.81 10.40 -3.42
C ALA A 171 12.36 11.11 -2.18
N SER A 172 11.71 10.96 -1.03
CA SER A 172 12.17 11.53 0.24
C SER A 172 13.53 10.95 0.66
N ASP A 173 13.68 9.62 0.66
CA ASP A 173 14.92 8.94 1.04
C ASP A 173 16.07 9.31 0.08
N TYR A 174 15.79 9.40 -1.22
CA TYR A 174 16.75 9.81 -2.24
C TYR A 174 17.23 11.25 -2.03
N LEU A 175 16.31 12.19 -1.82
CA LEU A 175 16.66 13.59 -1.57
C LEU A 175 17.42 13.76 -0.25
N GLN A 176 17.07 13.02 0.80
CA GLN A 176 17.81 12.98 2.06
C GLN A 176 19.21 12.38 1.87
N LEU A 177 19.36 11.36 1.03
CA LEU A 177 20.66 10.77 0.71
C LEU A 177 21.56 11.80 0.03
N ARG A 178 21.02 12.57 -0.93
CA ARG A 178 21.75 13.64 -1.62
C ARG A 178 22.12 14.81 -0.69
N MET A 179 21.25 15.14 0.26
CA MET A 179 21.57 16.11 1.31
C MET A 179 22.70 15.58 2.22
N THR A 180 22.66 14.30 2.55
CA THR A 180 23.66 13.63 3.39
C THR A 180 25.02 13.55 2.70
N ASP A 181 25.05 13.33 1.38
CA ASP A 181 26.27 13.42 0.55
C ASP A 181 26.95 14.79 0.71
N GLU A 182 26.18 15.88 0.59
CA GLU A 182 26.73 17.24 0.71
C GLU A 182 27.14 17.55 2.15
N LEU A 183 26.38 17.10 3.15
CA LEU A 183 26.74 17.28 4.56
C LEU A 183 28.05 16.55 4.91
N LYS A 184 28.24 15.33 4.39
CA LYS A 184 29.49 14.59 4.54
C LYS A 184 30.65 15.35 3.92
N ARG A 185 30.49 15.88 2.70
CA ARG A 185 31.49 16.70 2.01
C ARG A 185 31.88 17.94 2.83
N LEU A 186 30.90 18.60 3.44
CA LEU A 186 31.14 19.75 4.31
C LEU A 186 31.93 19.39 5.57
N PHE A 187 31.58 18.28 6.25
CA PHE A 187 32.33 17.82 7.42
C PHE A 187 33.76 17.37 7.09
N GLU A 188 33.96 16.71 5.95
CA GLU A 188 35.29 16.33 5.48
C GLU A 188 36.17 17.56 5.19
N ALA A 189 35.60 18.58 4.54
CA ALA A 189 36.29 19.87 4.33
C ALA A 189 36.60 20.57 5.66
N ALA A 190 35.65 20.60 6.59
CA ALA A 190 35.84 21.18 7.93
C ALA A 190 36.93 20.46 8.73
N ALA A 191 36.98 19.13 8.67
CA ALA A 191 38.05 18.35 9.29
C ALA A 191 39.43 18.71 8.71
N GLY A 192 39.52 18.95 7.40
CA GLY A 192 40.74 19.46 6.76
C GLY A 192 41.18 20.82 7.32
N TYR A 193 40.24 21.77 7.49
CA TYR A 193 40.54 23.07 8.10
C TYR A 193 40.95 22.98 9.56
N TYR A 194 40.29 22.13 10.36
CA TYR A 194 40.66 21.93 11.77
C TYR A 194 41.98 21.19 11.94
N ALA A 195 42.34 20.30 11.01
CA ALA A 195 43.66 19.67 11.00
C ALA A 195 44.77 20.72 10.80
N GLU A 196 44.56 21.67 9.89
CA GLU A 196 45.50 22.77 9.67
C GLU A 196 45.56 23.72 10.87
N SER A 197 44.41 24.03 11.48
CA SER A 197 44.36 24.82 12.73
C SER A 197 45.13 24.13 13.86
N LEU A 198 44.97 22.82 14.04
CA LEU A 198 45.70 22.04 15.03
C LEU A 198 47.21 22.08 14.76
N ARG A 199 47.63 21.97 13.50
CA ARG A 199 49.03 22.08 13.09
C ARG A 199 49.63 23.44 13.48
N ILE A 200 48.90 24.52 13.20
CA ILE A 200 49.31 25.90 13.55
C ILE A 200 49.41 26.07 15.08
N THR A 201 48.42 25.58 15.84
CA THR A 201 48.43 25.66 17.31
C THR A 201 49.57 24.84 17.93
N ARG A 202 49.86 23.64 17.40
CA ARG A 202 51.00 22.82 17.83
C ARG A 202 52.34 23.54 17.60
N ASN A 203 52.51 24.20 16.46
CA ASN A 203 53.73 24.99 16.17
C ASN A 203 53.90 26.17 17.14
N GLN A 204 52.80 26.86 17.48
CA GLN A 204 52.80 27.95 18.47
C GLN A 204 53.16 27.44 19.87
N TYR A 205 52.64 26.28 20.26
CA TYR A 205 52.97 25.67 21.56
C TYR A 205 54.45 25.31 21.64
N GLN A 206 55.01 24.70 20.59
CA GLN A 206 56.45 24.40 20.50
C GLN A 206 57.33 25.66 20.51
N SER A 207 56.79 26.79 20.04
CA SER A 207 57.44 28.10 20.08
C SER A 207 57.22 28.86 21.40
N GLY A 208 56.45 28.30 22.34
CA GLY A 208 56.15 28.90 23.64
C GLY A 208 55.14 30.05 23.61
N THR A 209 54.36 30.20 22.54
CA THR A 209 53.41 31.33 22.35
C THR A 209 51.96 30.97 22.66
N THR A 210 51.67 29.73 23.05
CA THR A 210 50.34 29.28 23.50
C THR A 210 50.47 28.13 24.52
N ASP A 211 49.36 27.76 25.16
CA ASP A 211 49.30 26.75 26.21
C ASP A 211 48.90 25.36 25.67
N GLN A 212 49.23 24.30 26.40
CA GLN A 212 48.83 22.93 26.06
C GLN A 212 47.30 22.76 26.00
N SER A 213 46.55 23.55 26.78
CA SER A 213 45.08 23.56 26.74
C SER A 213 44.54 23.96 25.36
N ALA A 214 45.20 24.89 24.66
CA ALA A 214 44.81 25.30 23.30
C ALA A 214 45.04 24.18 22.29
N VAL A 215 46.11 23.40 22.43
CA VAL A 215 46.38 22.21 21.61
C VAL A 215 45.28 21.16 21.83
N SER A 216 44.96 20.85 23.08
CA SER A 216 43.92 19.88 23.40
C SER A 216 42.53 20.31 22.93
N GLN A 217 42.20 21.61 22.97
CA GLN A 217 40.95 22.13 22.41
C GLN A 217 40.89 21.97 20.89
N ALA A 218 41.97 22.31 20.18
CA ALA A 218 42.05 22.16 18.72
C ALA A 218 41.97 20.69 18.30
N GLU A 219 42.60 19.79 19.05
CA GLU A 219 42.55 18.33 18.83
C GLU A 219 41.13 17.79 19.05
N ALA A 220 40.48 18.15 20.16
CA ALA A 220 39.10 17.78 20.42
C ALA A 220 38.14 18.27 19.32
N GLN A 221 38.34 19.48 18.78
CA GLN A 221 37.51 20.02 17.69
C GLN A 221 37.69 19.23 16.38
N LEU A 222 38.93 18.83 16.05
CA LEU A 222 39.20 17.99 14.89
C LEU A 222 38.53 16.63 15.04
N GLU A 223 38.75 15.95 16.17
CA GLU A 223 38.19 14.62 16.42
C GLU A 223 36.66 14.64 16.44
N ALA A 224 36.03 15.66 17.04
CA ALA A 224 34.58 15.83 17.03
C ALA A 224 34.03 15.99 15.60
N THR A 225 34.72 16.76 14.75
CA THR A 225 34.31 16.97 13.35
C THR A 225 34.49 15.69 12.51
N GLN A 226 35.56 14.94 12.73
CA GLN A 226 35.77 13.64 12.08
C GLN A 226 34.71 12.62 12.51
N ALA A 227 34.33 12.60 13.79
CA ALA A 227 33.26 11.75 14.28
C ALA A 227 31.91 12.10 13.61
N GLN A 228 31.62 13.38 13.39
CA GLN A 228 30.43 13.82 12.66
C GLN A 228 30.46 13.36 11.19
N ALA A 229 31.60 13.45 10.50
CA ALA A 229 31.75 12.94 9.14
C ALA A 229 31.45 11.43 9.05
N ILE A 230 31.96 10.64 10.01
CA ILE A 230 31.71 9.19 10.09
C ILE A 230 30.22 8.91 10.33
N ALA A 231 29.60 9.59 11.30
CA ALA A 231 28.18 9.43 11.61
C ALA A 231 27.28 9.72 10.40
N THR A 232 27.63 10.74 9.61
CA THR A 232 26.93 11.10 8.36
C THR A 232 27.00 9.95 7.34
N GLY A 233 28.11 9.22 7.29
CA GLY A 233 28.27 8.02 6.47
C GLY A 233 27.33 6.87 6.88
N VAL A 234 27.04 6.71 8.18
CA VAL A 234 26.08 5.71 8.67
C VAL A 234 24.66 6.06 8.23
N THR A 235 24.25 7.33 8.38
CA THR A 235 22.94 7.81 7.93
C THR A 235 22.78 7.60 6.42
N ARG A 236 23.81 7.89 5.63
CA ARG A 236 23.81 7.65 4.19
C ARG A 236 23.56 6.18 3.85
N ALA A 237 24.25 5.26 4.53
CA ALA A 237 24.08 3.83 4.31
C ALA A 237 22.66 3.34 4.69
N GLN A 238 22.07 3.88 5.75
CA GLN A 238 20.68 3.58 6.13
C GLN A 238 19.68 3.99 5.05
N LEU A 239 19.84 5.19 4.48
CA LEU A 239 19.00 5.68 3.39
C LEU A 239 19.18 4.83 2.11
N GLU A 240 20.41 4.42 1.80
CA GLU A 240 20.70 3.54 0.66
C GLU A 240 20.03 2.17 0.83
N HIS A 241 20.06 1.59 2.04
CA HIS A 241 19.35 0.37 2.35
C HIS A 241 17.82 0.53 2.26
N ALA A 242 17.27 1.66 2.72
CA ALA A 242 15.83 1.93 2.62
C ALA A 242 15.38 1.99 1.15
N ILE A 243 16.13 2.70 0.29
CA ILE A 243 15.89 2.75 -1.15
C ILE A 243 15.99 1.34 -1.77
N ALA A 244 17.01 0.55 -1.40
CA ALA A 244 17.17 -0.82 -1.89
C ALA A 244 15.93 -1.69 -1.60
N VAL A 245 15.40 -1.60 -0.38
CA VAL A 245 14.18 -2.33 0.02
C VAL A 245 12.96 -1.87 -0.78
N LEU A 246 12.81 -0.56 -1.00
CA LEU A 246 11.69 0.00 -1.78
C LEU A 246 11.70 -0.47 -3.24
N ILE A 247 12.88 -0.60 -3.85
CA ILE A 247 13.04 -1.12 -5.22
C ILE A 247 13.20 -2.65 -5.28
N GLY A 248 13.00 -3.35 -4.17
CA GLY A 248 13.02 -4.81 -4.09
C GLY A 248 14.39 -5.46 -4.35
N LYS A 249 15.50 -4.77 -4.03
CA LYS A 249 16.87 -5.28 -4.13
C LYS A 249 17.45 -5.60 -2.75
N PRO A 250 18.33 -6.62 -2.63
CA PRO A 250 19.10 -6.84 -1.40
C PRO A 250 19.96 -5.60 -1.08
N PRO A 251 19.92 -5.08 0.16
CA PRO A 251 20.68 -3.88 0.52
C PRO A 251 22.20 -3.99 0.28
N ALA A 252 22.76 -5.20 0.35
CA ALA A 252 24.19 -5.44 0.13
C ALA A 252 24.61 -5.38 -1.35
N GLU A 253 23.67 -5.50 -2.30
CA GLU A 253 23.95 -5.52 -3.74
C GLU A 253 23.62 -4.18 -4.44
N PHE A 254 23.08 -3.22 -3.68
CA PHE A 254 22.64 -1.94 -4.20
C PHE A 254 23.58 -0.83 -3.75
N SER A 255 23.94 0.06 -4.66
CA SER A 255 24.61 1.29 -4.28
C SER A 255 24.30 2.46 -5.21
N ILE A 256 24.26 3.66 -4.62
CA ILE A 256 24.09 4.92 -5.34
C ILE A 256 25.40 5.69 -5.24
N PRO A 257 26.09 6.00 -6.36
CA PRO A 257 27.31 6.78 -6.29
C PRO A 257 27.00 8.21 -5.81
N PRO A 258 27.86 8.79 -4.95
CA PRO A 258 27.75 10.20 -4.58
C PRO A 258 27.95 11.09 -5.82
N THR A 259 27.32 12.27 -5.82
CA THR A 259 27.41 13.23 -6.92
C THR A 259 27.52 14.65 -6.37
N GLU A 260 28.22 15.52 -7.09
CA GLU A 260 28.28 16.95 -6.80
C GLU A 260 27.15 17.74 -7.47
N ALA A 261 26.35 17.06 -8.31
CA ALA A 261 25.22 17.68 -8.99
C ALA A 261 24.16 18.11 -7.97
N ARG A 262 23.82 19.41 -7.97
CA ARG A 262 22.76 19.95 -7.12
C ARG A 262 21.39 19.68 -7.74
N ILE A 263 20.49 19.14 -6.94
CA ILE A 263 19.08 18.99 -7.34
C ILE A 263 18.43 20.37 -7.27
N ALA A 264 17.80 20.78 -8.36
CA ALA A 264 17.03 22.01 -8.40
C ALA A 264 15.72 21.83 -7.60
N VAL A 265 15.45 22.72 -6.65
CA VAL A 265 14.17 22.72 -5.93
C VAL A 265 13.10 23.30 -6.87
N PRO A 266 12.08 22.52 -7.22
CA PRO A 266 11.06 22.97 -8.16
C PRO A 266 10.04 23.89 -7.48
N VAL A 267 9.44 24.78 -8.26
CA VAL A 267 8.28 25.57 -7.81
C VAL A 267 7.02 24.73 -8.00
N ILE A 268 6.33 24.41 -6.91
CA ILE A 268 5.07 23.67 -6.94
C ILE A 268 3.94 24.66 -7.27
N PRO A 269 3.13 24.43 -8.33
CA PRO A 269 1.99 25.28 -8.63
C PRO A 269 0.97 25.24 -7.48
N ALA A 270 0.35 26.38 -7.16
CA ALA A 270 -0.77 26.41 -6.25
C ALA A 270 -1.99 25.74 -6.90
N GLU A 271 -2.27 24.48 -6.57
CA GLU A 271 -3.49 23.79 -6.97
C GLU A 271 -4.65 24.10 -5.99
N MET A 272 -5.89 24.06 -6.49
CA MET A 272 -7.07 24.30 -5.66
C MET A 272 -7.38 23.11 -4.75
N PRO A 273 -7.82 23.33 -3.49
CA PRO A 273 -8.09 22.26 -2.52
C PRO A 273 -9.06 21.18 -3.01
N SER A 274 -10.13 21.56 -3.70
CA SER A 274 -11.13 20.61 -4.22
C SER A 274 -10.52 19.66 -5.26
N ALA A 275 -9.71 20.21 -6.18
CA ALA A 275 -9.00 19.42 -7.19
C ALA A 275 -8.00 18.42 -6.57
N LEU A 276 -7.38 18.76 -5.45
CA LEU A 276 -6.45 17.87 -4.75
C LEU A 276 -7.17 16.73 -4.03
N LEU A 277 -8.32 17.01 -3.39
CA LEU A 277 -9.13 15.97 -2.75
C LEU A 277 -9.73 15.00 -3.78
N GLU A 278 -10.13 15.50 -4.95
CA GLU A 278 -10.60 14.69 -6.08
C GLU A 278 -9.55 13.71 -6.62
N ARG A 279 -8.27 13.99 -6.40
CA ARG A 279 -7.16 13.15 -6.89
C ARG A 279 -6.61 12.23 -5.81
N ARG A 280 -7.13 12.29 -4.58
CA ARG A 280 -6.66 11.50 -3.44
C ARG A 280 -7.28 10.09 -3.48
N PRO A 281 -6.46 9.05 -3.74
CA PRO A 281 -6.97 7.69 -3.93
C PRO A 281 -7.53 7.09 -2.64
N ASP A 282 -7.05 7.55 -1.48
CA ASP A 282 -7.54 7.15 -0.16
C ASP A 282 -8.95 7.70 0.15
N ILE A 283 -9.26 8.91 -0.32
CA ILE A 283 -10.59 9.50 -0.19
C ILE A 283 -11.57 8.78 -1.12
N ALA A 284 -11.15 8.50 -2.36
CA ALA A 284 -11.93 7.72 -3.30
C ALA A 284 -12.22 6.31 -2.75
N ALA A 285 -11.22 5.62 -2.18
CA ALA A 285 -11.39 4.33 -1.55
C ALA A 285 -12.41 4.38 -0.40
N SER A 286 -12.31 5.38 0.47
CA SER A 286 -13.24 5.58 1.58
C SER A 286 -14.69 5.83 1.12
N GLU A 287 -14.87 6.60 0.05
CA GLU A 287 -16.19 6.81 -0.58
C GLU A 287 -16.77 5.48 -1.08
N ARG A 288 -15.96 4.64 -1.73
CA ARG A 288 -16.39 3.35 -2.26
C ARG A 288 -16.73 2.34 -1.16
N LEU A 289 -16.02 2.35 -0.03
CA LEU A 289 -16.39 1.56 1.15
C LEU A 289 -17.75 1.98 1.73
N MET A 290 -18.09 3.27 1.68
CA MET A 290 -19.41 3.75 2.05
C MET A 290 -20.49 3.24 1.08
N ALA A 291 -20.21 3.26 -0.23
CA ALA A 291 -21.12 2.69 -1.24
C ALA A 291 -21.34 1.18 -1.04
N ALA A 292 -20.27 0.44 -0.73
CA ALA A 292 -20.36 -0.99 -0.39
C ALA A 292 -21.23 -1.24 0.83
N SER A 293 -21.04 -0.44 1.89
CA SER A 293 -21.84 -0.52 3.11
C SER A 293 -23.31 -0.18 2.85
N ASN A 294 -23.60 0.78 1.98
CA ASN A 294 -24.97 1.12 1.59
C ASN A 294 -25.65 -0.03 0.83
N ALA A 295 -24.91 -0.72 -0.06
CA ALA A 295 -25.42 -1.87 -0.79
C ALA A 295 -25.78 -3.05 0.14
N GLN A 296 -25.13 -3.18 1.31
CA GLN A 296 -25.42 -4.22 2.30
C GLN A 296 -26.71 -4.00 3.11
N ILE A 297 -27.32 -2.81 3.04
CA ILE A 297 -28.55 -2.49 3.78
C ILE A 297 -29.79 -3.11 3.10
N GLY A 298 -29.76 -3.30 1.78
CA GLY A 298 -30.86 -3.83 0.96
C GLY A 298 -30.75 -5.32 0.68
#